data_AF-A0A7J7FFR2-F1
#
_entry.id   AF-A0A7J7FFR2-F1
#
_cell.length_a   1.000
_cell.length_b   1.000
_cell.length_c   1.000
_cell.angle_alpha   90.00
_cell.angle_beta   90.00
_cell.angle_gamma   90.00
#
_symmetry.space_group_name_H-M   'P 1'
#
loop_
_entity.id
_entity.type
_entity.pdbx_description
1 polymer ?
#
loop_
_entity_poly.entity_id
_entity_poly.type
_entity_poly.pdbx_seq_one_letter_code
_entity_poly.pdbx_strand_id
1 'polypeptide(L)'
;MKWIKIWSYELPKSTLWAYDSKMQKTYHEYSDTLQKLCEDAVLNKKLIKKLQESKHDVVLGDVIAPCGELLSELLNLPLVYMLRFNTGLILPPSYVPVVISELSDKMTFRERMTNMLYFLYFDFAFETFNKKKWDKFYSEVLGRPTTLCELMGKADIWLIQTYWDFEFPHLLLPNFEFVGGLQRKPAKPLPK
;
A
#
# COMPACT_ATOMS: atom_id res chain seq x y z
N MET A 1 -5.75 7.89 18.83
CA MET A 1 -5.21 8.03 17.45
C MET A 1 -5.82 9.26 16.79
N LYS A 2 -5.09 10.38 16.75
CA LYS A 2 -5.55 11.66 16.20
C LYS A 2 -5.95 11.58 14.72
N TRP A 3 -5.23 10.76 13.96
CA TRP A 3 -5.48 10.52 12.54
C TRP A 3 -6.86 9.89 12.27
N ILE A 4 -7.32 8.93 13.09
CA ILE A 4 -8.66 8.32 12.95
C ILE A 4 -9.77 9.38 13.05
N LYS A 5 -9.65 10.32 14.00
CA LYS A 5 -10.62 11.41 14.12
C LYS A 5 -10.62 12.32 12.88
N ILE A 6 -9.43 12.63 12.37
CA ILE A 6 -9.27 13.48 11.18
C ILE A 6 -9.92 12.80 9.97
N TRP A 7 -9.61 11.52 9.73
CA TRP A 7 -10.17 10.69 8.65
C TRP A 7 -11.68 10.50 8.72
N SER A 8 -12.21 10.15 9.88
CA SER A 8 -13.63 9.81 10.00
C SER A 8 -14.56 11.03 10.08
N TYR A 9 -14.09 12.16 10.62
CA TYR A 9 -15.00 13.27 10.98
C TYR A 9 -14.64 14.63 10.40
N GLU A 10 -13.35 14.92 10.19
CA GLU A 10 -12.90 16.28 9.84
C GLU A 10 -12.64 16.43 8.33
N LEU A 11 -12.14 15.36 7.69
CA LEU A 11 -11.82 15.33 6.27
C LEU A 11 -13.04 15.40 5.34
N PRO A 12 -14.17 14.72 5.61
CA PRO A 12 -15.37 14.85 4.77
C PRO A 12 -16.00 16.25 4.76
N LYS A 13 -15.59 17.14 5.69
CA LYS A 13 -16.21 18.46 5.93
C LYS A 13 -15.33 19.65 5.51
N SER A 14 -14.10 19.42 5.06
CA SER A 14 -13.15 20.47 4.71
C SER A 14 -13.19 20.82 3.21
N THR A 15 -12.81 22.05 2.85
CA THR A 15 -12.58 22.43 1.45
C THR A 15 -11.43 21.62 0.85
N LEU A 16 -11.44 21.39 -0.48
CA LEU A 16 -10.44 20.58 -1.21
C LEU A 16 -8.97 20.88 -0.84
N TRP A 17 -8.63 22.15 -0.64
CA TRP A 17 -7.28 22.59 -0.26
C TRP A 17 -6.94 22.36 1.23
N ALA A 18 -7.91 22.60 2.12
CA ALA A 18 -7.76 22.30 3.53
C ALA A 18 -7.74 20.78 3.79
N TYR A 19 -8.46 20.03 2.96
CA TYR A 19 -8.42 18.57 2.89
C TYR A 19 -7.02 18.10 2.51
N ASP A 20 -6.49 18.59 1.39
CA ASP A 20 -5.18 18.19 0.87
C ASP A 20 -4.03 18.48 1.85
N SER A 21 -3.94 19.72 2.37
CA SER A 21 -2.89 20.10 3.33
C SER A 21 -2.94 19.31 4.64
N LYS A 22 -4.15 19.03 5.15
CA LYS A 22 -4.33 18.25 6.38
C LYS A 22 -4.06 16.76 6.16
N MET A 23 -4.42 16.23 4.99
CA MET A 23 -4.09 14.88 4.57
C MET A 23 -2.59 14.69 4.48
N GLN A 24 -1.90 15.55 3.73
CA GLN A 24 -0.44 15.48 3.58
C GLN A 24 0.27 15.50 4.93
N LYS A 25 -0.11 16.42 5.83
CA LYS A 25 0.46 16.46 7.18
C LYS A 25 0.23 15.17 7.96
N THR A 26 -0.99 14.63 7.89
CA THR A 26 -1.34 13.39 8.59
C THR A 26 -0.58 12.19 8.03
N TYR A 27 -0.42 12.11 6.71
CA TYR A 27 0.38 11.08 6.04
C TYR A 27 1.86 11.19 6.40
N HIS A 28 2.43 12.39 6.46
CA HIS A 28 3.81 12.60 6.92
C HIS A 28 4.00 12.13 8.36
N GLU A 29 3.14 12.54 9.29
CA GLU A 29 3.21 12.10 10.70
C GLU A 29 3.08 10.58 10.84
N TYR A 30 2.21 9.97 10.04
CA TYR A 30 2.03 8.52 9.99
C TYR A 30 3.27 7.81 9.43
N SER A 31 3.78 8.26 8.28
CA SER A 31 5.00 7.73 7.67
C SER A 31 6.20 7.85 8.61
N ASP A 32 6.34 8.95 9.33
CA ASP A 32 7.44 9.15 10.28
C ASP A 32 7.35 8.18 11.46
N THR A 33 6.15 7.90 11.94
CA THR A 33 5.91 6.95 13.02
C THR A 33 6.23 5.53 12.56
N LEU A 34 5.82 5.15 11.35
CA LEU A 34 6.12 3.85 10.76
C LEU A 34 7.62 3.66 10.51
N GLN A 35 8.29 4.68 10.00
CA GLN A 35 9.73 4.63 9.77
C GLN A 35 10.49 4.40 11.08
N LYS A 36 10.14 5.11 12.16
CA LYS A 36 10.75 4.90 13.47
C LYS A 36 10.51 3.49 14.00
N LEU A 37 9.29 2.98 13.87
CA LEU A 37 8.97 1.62 14.26
C LEU A 37 9.80 0.59 13.47
N CYS A 38 9.97 0.83 12.17
CA CYS A 38 10.78 -0.02 11.31
C CYS A 38 12.27 0.04 11.69
N GLU A 39 12.80 1.24 11.92
CA GLU A 39 14.16 1.48 12.38
C GLU A 39 14.44 0.74 13.70
N ASP A 40 13.56 0.88 14.69
CA ASP A 40 13.69 0.19 15.97
C ASP A 40 13.67 -1.34 15.82
N ALA A 41 12.84 -1.86 14.91
CA ALA A 41 12.75 -3.30 14.65
C ALA A 41 14.00 -3.84 13.94
N VAL A 42 14.47 -3.12 12.92
CA VAL A 42 15.57 -3.54 12.04
C VAL A 42 16.93 -3.36 12.70
N LEU A 43 17.14 -2.28 13.46
CA LEU A 43 18.39 -2.06 14.20
C LEU A 43 18.51 -2.97 15.43
N ASN A 44 17.41 -3.60 15.88
CA ASN A 44 17.44 -4.56 16.97
C ASN A 44 18.03 -5.90 16.52
N LYS A 45 19.36 -6.02 16.66
CA LYS A 45 20.12 -7.24 16.32
C LYS A 45 19.61 -8.50 17.00
N LYS A 46 19.05 -8.39 18.22
CA LYS A 46 18.49 -9.55 18.95
C LYS A 46 17.20 -10.03 18.27
N LEU A 47 16.36 -9.11 17.80
CA LEU A 47 15.14 -9.44 17.08
C LEU A 47 15.47 -10.07 15.73
N ILE A 48 16.34 -9.44 14.93
CA ILE A 48 16.73 -9.96 13.60
C ILE A 48 17.36 -11.35 13.72
N LYS A 49 18.28 -11.55 14.67
CA LYS A 49 18.88 -12.86 14.91
C LYS A 49 17.83 -13.91 15.28
N LYS A 50 16.87 -13.58 16.14
CA LYS A 50 15.76 -14.48 16.51
C LYS A 50 14.89 -14.82 15.29
N LEU A 51 14.62 -13.85 14.42
CA LEU A 51 13.83 -14.07 13.19
C LEU A 51 14.57 -15.00 12.21
N GLN A 52 15.89 -14.85 12.07
CA GLN A 52 16.74 -15.74 11.29
C GLN A 52 16.78 -17.16 11.86
N GLU A 53 16.95 -17.30 13.18
CA GLU A 53 16.97 -18.61 13.86
C GLU A 53 15.64 -19.35 13.79
N SER A 54 14.53 -18.61 13.75
CA SER A 54 13.18 -19.16 13.67
C SER A 54 12.82 -19.72 12.29
N LYS A 55 13.68 -19.53 11.26
CA LYS A 55 13.51 -20.09 9.90
C LYS A 55 12.11 -19.88 9.30
N HIS A 56 11.70 -18.63 9.20
CA HIS A 56 10.48 -18.27 8.49
C HIS A 56 10.67 -18.48 6.98
N ASP A 57 9.61 -18.86 6.28
CA ASP A 57 9.67 -19.11 4.83
C ASP A 57 9.36 -17.86 3.98
N VAL A 58 8.65 -16.87 4.54
CA VAL A 58 8.13 -15.72 3.80
C VAL A 58 7.95 -14.49 4.70
N VAL A 59 8.10 -13.30 4.13
CA VAL A 59 7.74 -12.03 4.77
C VAL A 59 6.44 -11.51 4.19
N LEU A 60 5.43 -11.34 5.05
CA LEU A 60 4.16 -10.72 4.69
C LEU A 60 4.23 -9.21 4.95
N GLY A 61 4.25 -8.42 3.87
CA GLY A 61 4.31 -6.97 3.89
C GLY A 61 2.97 -6.29 3.66
N ASP A 62 2.85 -5.06 4.16
CA ASP A 62 1.76 -4.13 3.84
C ASP A 62 2.35 -2.93 3.09
N VAL A 63 1.79 -2.61 1.92
CA VAL A 63 2.23 -1.52 1.04
C VAL A 63 2.08 -0.14 1.70
N ILE A 64 1.16 -0.01 2.66
CA ILE A 64 0.92 1.23 3.40
C ILE A 64 2.00 1.43 4.49
N ALA A 65 2.65 0.35 4.92
CA ALA A 65 3.67 0.35 5.96
C ALA A 65 4.98 -0.27 5.45
N PRO A 66 5.82 0.51 4.76
CA PRO A 66 6.95 0.00 3.98
C PRO A 66 8.16 -0.40 4.86
N CYS A 67 8.02 -1.49 5.60
CA CYS A 67 9.09 -2.11 6.40
C CYS A 67 9.35 -3.57 6.01
N GLY A 68 8.36 -4.24 5.41
CA GLY A 68 8.45 -5.65 5.03
C GLY A 68 9.55 -5.90 4.01
N GLU A 69 9.73 -4.96 3.09
CA GLU A 69 10.75 -4.90 2.05
C GLU A 69 12.17 -4.94 2.61
N LEU A 70 12.38 -4.18 3.69
CA LEU A 70 13.68 -4.10 4.33
C LEU A 70 13.97 -5.39 5.10
N LEU A 71 12.95 -5.95 5.77
CA LEU A 71 13.06 -7.23 6.47
C LEU A 71 13.28 -8.39 5.49
N SER A 72 12.63 -8.40 4.33
CA SER A 72 12.81 -9.44 3.31
C SER A 72 14.24 -9.45 2.77
N GLU A 73 14.82 -8.27 2.48
CA GLU A 73 16.21 -8.16 2.05
C GLU A 73 17.20 -8.57 3.16
N LEU A 74 16.96 -8.21 4.42
CA LEU A 74 17.84 -8.57 5.54
C LEU A 74 17.79 -10.06 5.91
N LEU A 75 16.62 -10.68 5.80
CA LEU A 75 16.43 -12.10 6.08
C LEU A 75 16.67 -12.98 4.84
N ASN A 76 16.80 -12.38 3.66
CA ASN A 76 16.88 -13.06 2.37
C ASN A 76 15.70 -14.02 2.15
N LEU A 77 14.49 -13.52 2.38
CA LEU A 77 13.22 -14.25 2.27
C LEU A 77 12.35 -13.65 1.17
N PRO A 78 11.49 -14.46 0.53
CA PRO A 78 10.53 -13.95 -0.44
C PRO A 78 9.55 -12.98 0.22
N LEU A 79 9.23 -11.91 -0.51
CA LEU A 79 8.32 -10.85 -0.07
C LEU A 79 6.95 -11.06 -0.70
N VAL A 80 5.94 -11.17 0.15
CA VAL A 80 4.54 -11.28 -0.28
C VAL A 80 3.77 -10.09 0.26
N TYR A 81 3.12 -9.34 -0.62
CA TYR A 81 2.20 -8.28 -0.22
C TYR A 81 0.80 -8.81 -0.02
N MET A 82 0.09 -8.18 0.92
CA MET A 82 -1.34 -8.37 1.07
C MET A 82 -2.05 -7.02 0.96
N LEU A 83 -2.91 -6.91 -0.04
CA LEU A 83 -3.59 -5.67 -0.40
C LEU A 83 -5.10 -5.88 -0.45
N ARG A 84 -5.84 -4.85 -0.04
CA ARG A 84 -7.31 -4.88 -0.16
C ARG A 84 -7.81 -4.51 -1.56
N PHE A 85 -7.09 -3.65 -2.26
CA PHE A 85 -7.46 -3.16 -3.59
C PHE A 85 -6.21 -3.12 -4.45
N ASN A 86 -6.39 -3.23 -5.77
CA ASN A 86 -5.25 -3.07 -6.66
C ASN A 86 -4.80 -1.61 -6.67
N THR A 87 -3.55 -1.35 -6.27
CA THR A 87 -3.02 0.01 -6.18
C THR A 87 -2.52 0.46 -7.54
N GLY A 88 -3.30 1.34 -8.19
CA GLY A 88 -2.97 2.37 -9.19
C GLY A 88 -1.89 2.18 -10.27
N LEU A 89 -0.75 1.54 -9.98
CA LEU A 89 0.40 1.38 -10.88
C LEU A 89 0.07 0.63 -12.18
N ILE A 90 -1.00 -0.16 -12.21
CA ILE A 90 -1.42 -0.96 -13.38
C ILE A 90 -2.86 -0.63 -13.81
N LEU A 91 -3.49 0.39 -13.21
CA LEU A 91 -4.88 0.76 -13.53
C LEU A 91 -4.90 1.92 -14.52
N PRO A 92 -5.20 1.68 -15.81
CA PRO A 92 -5.27 2.76 -16.78
C PRO A 92 -6.47 3.67 -16.49
N PRO A 93 -6.22 4.96 -16.18
CA PRO A 93 -7.26 5.93 -15.81
C PRO A 93 -8.24 6.26 -16.95
N SER A 94 -7.99 5.79 -18.18
CA SER A 94 -8.87 5.99 -19.32
C SER A 94 -10.18 5.20 -19.25
N TYR A 95 -10.19 4.07 -18.54
CA TYR A 95 -11.36 3.20 -18.39
C TYR A 95 -11.54 2.61 -16.99
N VAL A 96 -10.52 2.63 -16.13
CA VAL A 96 -10.67 2.26 -14.71
C VAL A 96 -10.85 3.53 -13.88
N PRO A 97 -11.98 3.68 -13.16
CA PRO A 97 -12.17 4.79 -12.25
C PRO A 97 -11.24 4.67 -11.04
N VAL A 98 -10.67 5.79 -10.61
CA VAL A 98 -9.90 5.86 -9.36
C VAL A 98 -10.82 5.53 -8.19
N VAL A 99 -10.36 4.72 -7.22
CA VAL A 99 -11.17 4.17 -6.12
C VAL A 99 -12.01 5.21 -5.35
N ILE A 100 -11.56 6.47 -5.30
CA ILE A 100 -12.18 7.57 -4.53
C ILE A 100 -12.98 8.54 -5.43
N SER A 101 -13.01 8.33 -6.75
CA SER A 101 -13.69 9.25 -7.67
C SER A 101 -15.21 9.06 -7.76
N GLU A 102 -15.75 7.98 -7.16
CA GLU A 102 -17.17 7.58 -7.25
C GLU A 102 -17.67 7.36 -8.70
N LEU A 103 -16.75 7.24 -9.66
CA LEU A 103 -17.05 7.01 -11.08
C LEU A 103 -17.24 5.50 -11.37
N SER A 104 -17.97 5.20 -12.45
CA SER A 104 -18.20 3.83 -12.97
C SER A 104 -17.25 3.52 -14.14
N ASP A 105 -17.18 2.25 -14.57
CA ASP A 105 -16.59 1.82 -15.84
C ASP A 105 -17.14 2.54 -17.08
N LYS A 106 -18.38 3.04 -17.01
CA LYS A 106 -19.04 3.76 -18.11
C LYS A 106 -18.89 5.27 -17.95
N MET A 107 -17.69 5.78 -18.22
CA MET A 107 -17.40 7.22 -18.20
C MET A 107 -17.57 7.89 -19.57
N THR A 108 -18.23 9.04 -19.59
CA THR A 108 -18.20 10.02 -20.67
C THR A 108 -16.80 10.63 -20.82
N PHE A 109 -16.53 11.30 -21.95
CA PHE A 109 -15.23 11.96 -22.17
C PHE A 109 -14.87 12.96 -21.06
N ARG A 110 -15.86 13.71 -20.54
CA ARG A 110 -15.64 14.67 -19.45
C ARG A 110 -15.27 13.97 -18.15
N GLU A 111 -15.97 12.89 -17.81
CA GLU A 111 -15.68 12.08 -16.61
C GLU A 111 -14.32 11.41 -16.70
N ARG A 112 -13.89 10.95 -17.88
CA ARG A 112 -12.53 10.43 -18.10
C ARG A 112 -11.46 11.49 -17.85
N MET A 113 -11.69 12.72 -18.31
CA MET A 113 -10.77 13.83 -18.03
C MET A 113 -10.70 14.13 -16.53
N THR A 114 -11.84 14.10 -15.84
CA THR A 114 -11.88 14.25 -14.38
C THR A 114 -11.17 13.08 -13.67
N ASN A 115 -11.35 11.85 -14.13
CA ASN A 115 -10.67 10.67 -13.59
C ASN A 115 -9.14 10.74 -13.78
N MET A 116 -8.69 11.21 -14.94
CA MET A 116 -7.27 11.50 -15.20
C MET A 116 -6.71 12.53 -14.22
N LEU A 117 -7.45 13.61 -13.95
CA LEU A 117 -7.03 14.63 -12.99
C LEU A 117 -6.93 14.06 -11.57
N TYR A 118 -7.89 13.23 -11.16
CA TYR A 118 -7.81 12.52 -9.88
C TYR A 118 -6.59 11.60 -9.83
N PHE A 119 -6.35 10.82 -10.87
CA PHE A 119 -5.20 9.92 -10.95
C PHE A 119 -3.87 10.70 -10.76
N LEU A 120 -3.67 11.78 -11.52
CA LEU A 120 -2.47 12.62 -11.41
C LEU A 120 -2.34 13.29 -10.03
N TYR A 121 -3.46 13.71 -9.46
CA TYR A 121 -3.49 14.28 -8.12
C TYR A 121 -3.05 13.26 -7.06
N PHE A 122 -3.56 12.02 -7.12
CA PHE A 122 -3.17 10.96 -6.20
C PHE A 122 -1.72 10.51 -6.42
N ASP A 123 -1.25 10.43 -7.66
CA ASP A 123 0.15 10.11 -7.97
C ASP A 123 1.11 11.15 -7.37
N PHE A 124 0.79 12.43 -7.53
CA PHE A 124 1.54 13.53 -6.91
C PHE A 124 1.45 13.53 -5.38
N ALA A 125 0.26 13.27 -4.83
CA ALA A 125 0.09 13.15 -3.38
C ALA A 125 0.85 11.94 -2.81
N PHE A 126 1.01 10.86 -3.59
CA PHE A 126 1.80 9.69 -3.20
C PHE A 126 3.30 9.96 -3.27
N GLU A 127 3.79 10.76 -4.21
CA GLU A 127 5.17 11.28 -4.19
C GLU A 127 5.44 12.14 -2.94
N THR A 128 4.38 12.71 -2.34
CA THR A 128 4.46 13.41 -1.05
C THR A 128 4.64 12.44 0.14
N PHE A 129 4.57 11.12 -0.05
CA PHE A 129 4.76 10.10 0.99
C PHE A 129 6.23 9.92 1.42
N ASN A 130 6.92 11.00 1.78
CA ASN A 130 8.29 10.98 2.35
C ASN A 130 9.28 10.05 1.60
N LYS A 131 9.10 9.85 0.29
CA LYS A 131 9.85 8.87 -0.52
C LYS A 131 11.36 9.01 -0.34
N LYS A 132 11.86 10.25 -0.44
CA LYS A 132 13.27 10.58 -0.22
C LYS A 132 13.80 10.17 1.16
N LYS A 133 12.96 10.26 2.19
CA LYS A 133 13.32 9.89 3.57
C LYS A 133 13.41 8.38 3.72
N TRP A 134 12.48 7.64 3.10
CA TRP A 134 12.52 6.18 3.03
C TRP A 134 13.70 5.67 2.20
N ASP A 135 13.94 6.24 1.02
CA ASP A 135 15.09 5.89 0.16
C ASP A 135 16.42 6.06 0.91
N LYS A 136 16.56 7.18 1.64
CA LYS A 136 17.73 7.42 2.48
C LYS A 136 17.87 6.36 3.58
N PHE A 137 16.79 6.06 4.30
CA PHE A 137 16.78 5.07 5.36
C PHE A 137 17.12 3.66 4.86
N TYR A 138 16.53 3.25 3.74
CA TYR A 138 16.83 1.96 3.11
C TYR A 138 18.29 1.87 2.70
N SER A 139 18.82 2.93 2.11
CA SER A 139 20.23 2.99 1.70
C SER A 139 21.18 2.93 2.89
N GLU A 140 20.85 3.58 4.01
CA GLU A 140 21.63 3.56 5.25
C GLU A 140 21.64 2.17 5.91
N VAL A 141 20.49 1.49 5.95
CA VAL A 141 20.39 0.16 6.56
C VAL A 141 21.07 -0.92 5.70
N LEU A 142 20.85 -0.90 4.38
CA LEU A 142 21.40 -1.92 3.48
C LEU A 142 22.86 -1.63 3.08
N GLY A 143 23.36 -0.40 3.31
CA GLY A 143 24.72 0.02 2.95
C GLY A 143 24.95 0.18 1.44
N ARG A 144 23.89 0.22 0.63
CA ARG A 144 23.95 0.41 -0.83
C ARG A 144 22.83 1.37 -1.29
N PRO A 145 23.03 2.18 -2.34
CA PRO A 145 21.98 3.03 -2.89
C PRO A 145 20.76 2.16 -3.27
N THR A 146 19.64 2.38 -2.59
CA THR A 146 18.42 1.60 -2.76
C THR A 146 17.22 2.52 -2.64
N THR A 147 16.23 2.33 -3.51
CA THR A 147 14.97 3.09 -3.46
C THR A 147 13.83 2.24 -2.94
N LEU A 148 12.85 2.88 -2.32
CA LEU A 148 11.60 2.25 -1.87
C LEU A 148 10.92 1.53 -3.04
N CYS A 149 10.76 2.20 -4.17
CA CYS A 149 10.13 1.62 -5.36
C CYS A 149 10.91 0.41 -5.91
N GLU A 150 12.25 0.41 -5.83
CA GLU A 150 13.06 -0.75 -6.25
C GLU A 150 12.74 -1.98 -5.39
N LEU A 151 12.72 -1.85 -4.06
CA LEU A 151 12.43 -2.99 -3.19
C LEU A 151 10.98 -3.44 -3.28
N MET A 152 10.04 -2.50 -3.36
CA MET A 152 8.63 -2.85 -3.58
C MET A 152 8.44 -3.61 -4.90
N GLY A 153 9.13 -3.21 -5.96
CA GLY A 153 9.09 -3.86 -7.27
C GLY A 153 9.68 -5.27 -7.29
N LYS A 154 10.44 -5.68 -6.27
CA LYS A 154 11.00 -7.03 -6.12
C LYS A 154 10.04 -8.02 -5.43
N ALA A 155 8.85 -7.59 -5.04
CA ALA A 155 7.90 -8.49 -4.40
C ALA A 155 7.53 -9.69 -5.30
N ASP A 156 7.66 -10.89 -4.71
CA ASP A 156 7.43 -12.16 -5.40
C ASP A 156 5.96 -12.39 -5.69
N ILE A 157 5.07 -12.01 -4.77
CA ILE A 157 3.61 -12.20 -4.91
C ILE A 157 2.84 -11.02 -4.32
N TRP A 158 1.76 -10.64 -4.99
CA TRP A 158 0.78 -9.65 -4.55
C TRP A 158 -0.57 -10.34 -4.33
N LEU A 159 -0.93 -10.56 -3.06
CA LEU A 159 -2.19 -11.16 -2.67
C LEU A 159 -3.27 -10.08 -2.57
N ILE A 160 -4.30 -10.17 -3.41
CA ILE A 160 -5.43 -9.25 -3.42
C ILE A 160 -6.60 -9.88 -2.65
N GLN A 161 -7.07 -9.19 -1.61
CA GLN A 161 -8.15 -9.67 -0.71
C GLN A 161 -9.56 -9.54 -1.31
N THR A 162 -9.67 -9.31 -2.62
CA THR A 162 -10.93 -9.34 -3.38
C THR A 162 -10.95 -10.52 -4.33
N TYR A 163 -12.06 -10.70 -5.04
CA TYR A 163 -12.12 -11.62 -6.16
C TYR A 163 -12.04 -10.83 -7.47
N TRP A 164 -11.56 -11.49 -8.51
CA TRP A 164 -11.35 -10.91 -9.83
C TRP A 164 -12.61 -10.31 -10.46
N ASP A 165 -13.81 -10.77 -10.06
CA ASP A 165 -15.12 -10.33 -10.55
C ASP A 165 -15.64 -9.05 -9.89
N PHE A 166 -15.04 -8.62 -8.77
CA PHE A 166 -15.37 -7.34 -8.12
C PHE A 166 -14.48 -6.19 -8.59
N GLU A 167 -13.38 -6.48 -9.27
CA GLU A 167 -12.46 -5.48 -9.81
C GLU A 167 -12.81 -5.17 -11.27
N PHE A 168 -12.51 -3.94 -11.71
CA PHE A 168 -12.64 -3.58 -13.12
C PHE A 168 -11.68 -4.43 -13.98
N PRO A 169 -12.03 -4.78 -15.23
CA PRO A 169 -11.12 -5.54 -16.08
C PRO A 169 -9.89 -4.70 -16.42
N HIS A 170 -8.70 -5.16 -16.03
CA HIS A 170 -7.41 -4.52 -16.32
C HIS A 170 -6.31 -5.58 -16.46
N LEU A 171 -5.11 -5.15 -16.89
CA LEU A 171 -3.96 -6.05 -16.99
C LEU A 171 -3.49 -6.47 -15.60
N LEU A 172 -3.34 -7.78 -15.39
CA LEU A 172 -2.79 -8.34 -14.17
C LEU A 172 -1.37 -8.82 -14.45
N LEU A 173 -0.43 -8.51 -13.55
CA LEU A 173 0.90 -9.08 -13.62
C LEU A 173 0.85 -10.54 -13.15
N PRO A 174 1.75 -11.42 -13.63
CA PRO A 174 1.74 -12.85 -13.28
C PRO A 174 1.90 -13.14 -11.78
N ASN A 175 2.44 -12.20 -11.01
CA ASN A 175 2.63 -12.31 -9.57
C ASN A 175 1.42 -11.81 -8.75
N PHE A 176 0.30 -11.43 -9.37
CA PHE A 176 -0.91 -11.00 -8.68
C PHE A 176 -1.90 -12.15 -8.53
N GLU A 177 -2.27 -12.45 -7.30
CA GLU A 177 -3.16 -13.57 -6.96
C GLU A 177 -4.35 -13.09 -6.12
N PHE A 178 -5.56 -13.44 -6.56
CA PHE A 178 -6.79 -13.10 -5.84
C PHE A 178 -7.09 -14.16 -4.79
N VAL A 179 -6.98 -13.79 -3.52
CA VAL A 179 -7.25 -14.68 -2.38
C VAL A 179 -8.62 -14.46 -1.75
N GLY A 180 -9.34 -13.42 -2.17
CA GLY A 180 -10.68 -13.12 -1.68
C GLY A 180 -10.72 -12.79 -0.19
N GLY A 181 -11.90 -12.93 0.40
CA GLY A 181 -12.16 -12.58 1.79
C GLY A 181 -11.58 -13.58 2.80
N LEU A 182 -10.30 -13.43 3.15
CA LEU A 182 -9.57 -14.27 4.12
C LEU A 182 -10.22 -14.34 5.52
N GLN A 183 -11.18 -13.47 5.83
CA GLN A 183 -11.84 -13.38 7.14
C GLN A 183 -13.06 -14.31 7.30
N ARG A 184 -13.56 -14.98 6.26
CA ARG A 184 -14.74 -15.86 6.39
C ARG A 184 -14.34 -17.30 6.73
N LYS A 185 -14.85 -17.80 7.86
CA LYS A 185 -14.87 -19.23 8.16
C LYS A 185 -15.85 -19.93 7.20
N PRO A 186 -15.67 -21.24 6.92
CA PRO A 186 -16.64 -22.00 6.12
C PRO A 186 -18.05 -21.79 6.65
N ALA A 187 -19.01 -21.60 5.73
CA ALA A 187 -20.41 -21.40 6.11
C ALA A 187 -20.91 -22.61 6.90
N LYS A 188 -21.56 -22.37 8.04
CA LYS A 188 -22.30 -23.43 8.75
C LYS A 188 -23.52 -23.80 7.91
N PRO A 189 -23.92 -25.09 7.88
CA PRO A 189 -25.15 -25.49 7.20
C PRO A 189 -26.34 -24.72 7.78
N LEU A 190 -27.26 -24.33 6.89
CA LEU A 190 -28.49 -23.66 7.30
C LEU A 190 -29.29 -24.57 8.25
N PRO A 191 -29.89 -24.03 9.32
CA PRO A 191 -30.86 -24.77 10.10
C PRO A 191 -32.01 -25.18 9.18
N LYS A 192 -32.50 -26.42 9.36
CA LYS A 192 -33.73 -26.89 8.73
C LYS A 192 -34.94 -26.24 9.37
#